data_AF-M0D6Q7-F1
#
_entry.id   AF-M0D6Q7-F1
#
_cell.length_a   1.000
_cell.length_b   1.000
_cell.length_c   1.000
_cell.angle_alpha   90.00
_cell.angle_beta   90.00
_cell.angle_gamma   90.00
#
_symmetry.space_group_name_H-M   'P 1'
#
loop_
_entity.id
_entity.type
_entity.pdbx_description
1 polymer ?
#
loop_
_entity_poly.entity_id
_entity_poly.type
_entity_poly.pdbx_seq_one_letter_code
_entity_poly.pdbx_strand_id
1 'polypeptide(L)'
;MASTSPADCRQALRTAANRLDESPSKAQYESLGLTPASATIIRTMGGWNAAKKAAGLETAASRGSRVHSKPDGVDISDDAWAELSVDQRWHYRHREQNATQSLDRRARLRAWIHGIKRDRGCLRCSETDPACLDFHHRDGVEKTASVSTLVSNERSRDAIRAEIRRCDVLCANCHRKEHADYRFERLGLEPSAVVAEFGRVSNERIDAD
;
A
#
# COMPACT_ATOMS: atom_id res chain seq x y z
N MET A 1 35.99 -17.77 -20.74
CA MET A 1 34.92 -18.74 -20.42
C MET A 1 34.28 -19.15 -21.73
N ALA A 2 34.29 -20.45 -22.06
CA ALA A 2 33.76 -20.92 -23.34
C ALA A 2 32.27 -20.53 -23.48
N SER A 3 31.92 -19.88 -24.58
CA SER A 3 30.53 -19.56 -24.90
C SER A 3 29.78 -20.86 -25.17
N THR A 4 28.77 -21.18 -24.36
CA THR A 4 27.90 -22.35 -24.56
C THR A 4 27.31 -22.35 -25.97
N SER A 5 27.58 -23.40 -26.74
CA SER A 5 27.09 -23.54 -28.10
C SER A 5 25.66 -24.11 -28.12
N PRO A 6 24.90 -23.92 -29.22
CA PRO A 6 23.63 -24.61 -29.43
C PRO A 6 23.72 -26.14 -29.37
N ALA A 7 24.89 -26.72 -29.70
CA ALA A 7 25.13 -28.16 -29.61
C ALA A 7 25.19 -28.63 -28.15
N ASP A 8 25.86 -27.87 -27.28
CA ASP A 8 25.95 -28.17 -25.84
C ASP A 8 24.56 -28.15 -25.18
N CYS A 9 23.72 -27.18 -25.56
CA CYS A 9 22.34 -27.09 -25.10
C CYS A 9 21.51 -28.33 -25.47
N ARG A 10 21.62 -28.81 -26.73
CA ARG A 10 20.92 -30.03 -27.17
C ARG A 10 21.42 -31.27 -26.43
N GLN A 11 22.73 -31.39 -26.25
CA GLN A 11 23.34 -32.54 -25.58
C GLN A 11 22.92 -32.62 -24.11
N ALA A 12 22.89 -31.48 -23.41
CA ALA A 12 22.46 -31.44 -22.02
C ALA A 12 20.98 -31.80 -21.86
N LEU A 13 20.11 -31.38 -22.78
CA LEU A 13 18.70 -31.77 -22.80
C LEU A 13 18.50 -33.27 -23.05
N ARG A 14 19.25 -33.87 -23.97
CA ARG A 14 19.23 -35.32 -24.19
C ARG A 14 19.73 -36.09 -22.98
N THR A 15 20.78 -35.58 -22.32
CA THR A 15 21.30 -36.16 -21.08
C THR A 15 20.25 -36.13 -19.97
N ALA A 16 19.53 -35.01 -19.83
CA ALA A 16 18.43 -34.90 -18.89
C ALA A 16 17.30 -35.90 -19.20
N ALA A 17 16.93 -36.02 -20.48
CA ALA A 17 15.89 -36.94 -20.91
C ALA A 17 16.26 -38.40 -20.61
N ASN A 18 17.49 -38.81 -20.90
CA ASN A 18 17.97 -40.15 -20.60
C ASN A 18 18.01 -40.46 -19.09
N ARG A 19 18.25 -39.45 -18.24
CA ARG A 19 18.25 -39.64 -16.78
C ARG A 19 16.86 -39.78 -16.19
N LEU A 20 15.86 -39.17 -16.82
CA LEU A 20 14.48 -39.15 -16.35
C LEU A 20 13.61 -40.21 -17.05
N ASP A 21 14.14 -40.84 -18.11
CA ASP A 21 13.41 -41.71 -19.04
C ASP A 21 12.18 -41.01 -19.67
N GLU A 22 12.21 -39.68 -19.73
CA GLU A 22 11.14 -38.86 -20.28
C GLU A 22 11.64 -37.50 -20.75
N SER A 23 10.82 -36.79 -21.51
CA SER A 23 11.16 -35.46 -22.00
C SER A 23 11.09 -34.39 -20.88
N PRO A 24 12.20 -33.80 -20.42
CA PRO A 24 12.26 -33.02 -19.18
C PRO A 24 11.41 -31.73 -19.22
N SER A 25 10.70 -31.44 -18.13
CA SER A 25 10.25 -30.07 -17.83
C SER A 25 11.45 -29.18 -17.45
N LYS A 26 11.26 -27.86 -17.46
CA LYS A 26 12.31 -26.92 -17.05
C LYS A 26 12.73 -27.15 -15.59
N ALA A 27 11.76 -27.38 -14.70
CA ALA A 27 12.01 -27.63 -13.28
C ALA A 27 12.77 -28.94 -13.04
N GLN A 28 12.39 -30.02 -13.74
CA GLN A 28 13.10 -31.30 -13.67
C GLN A 28 14.53 -31.19 -14.22
N TYR A 29 14.75 -30.42 -15.27
CA TYR A 29 16.12 -30.16 -15.76
C TYR A 29 16.97 -29.44 -14.72
N GLU A 30 16.41 -28.43 -14.04
CA GLU A 30 17.10 -27.65 -13.01
C GLU A 30 17.45 -28.51 -11.78
N SER A 31 16.58 -29.43 -11.37
CA SER A 31 16.84 -30.33 -10.24
C SER A 31 17.99 -31.33 -10.51
N LEU A 32 18.28 -31.63 -11.78
CA LEU A 32 19.41 -32.48 -12.17
C LEU A 32 20.77 -31.79 -12.07
N GLY A 33 20.81 -30.47 -11.83
CA GLY A 33 22.05 -29.70 -11.69
C GLY A 33 22.94 -29.70 -12.94
N LEU A 34 22.35 -29.91 -14.12
CA LEU A 34 23.09 -30.02 -15.38
C LEU A 34 23.57 -28.65 -15.87
N THR A 35 24.66 -28.66 -16.61
CA THR A 35 25.17 -27.50 -17.34
C THR A 35 25.03 -27.72 -18.84
N PRO A 36 24.72 -26.68 -19.63
CA PRO A 36 24.46 -25.28 -19.23
C PRO A 36 23.13 -25.07 -18.49
N ALA A 37 23.05 -24.06 -17.63
CA ALA A 37 21.83 -23.74 -16.88
C ALA A 37 20.63 -23.46 -17.83
N SER A 38 19.41 -23.75 -17.35
CA SER A 38 18.17 -23.61 -18.14
C SER A 38 18.00 -22.23 -18.79
N ALA A 39 18.40 -21.16 -18.09
CA ALA A 39 18.38 -19.78 -18.61
C ALA A 39 19.35 -19.59 -19.78
N THR A 40 20.52 -20.22 -19.74
CA THR A 40 21.49 -20.19 -20.84
C THR A 40 20.95 -20.94 -22.05
N ILE A 41 20.31 -22.10 -21.85
CA ILE A 41 19.63 -22.84 -22.92
C ILE A 41 18.55 -21.98 -23.58
N ILE A 42 17.70 -21.32 -22.79
CA ILE A 42 16.63 -20.45 -23.31
C ILE A 42 17.20 -19.30 -24.15
N ARG A 43 18.24 -18.61 -23.65
CA ARG A 43 18.87 -17.49 -24.36
C ARG A 43 19.56 -17.94 -25.64
N THR A 44 20.28 -19.06 -25.61
CA THR A 44 21.03 -19.58 -26.77
C THR A 44 20.11 -20.19 -27.83
N MET A 45 19.00 -20.83 -27.43
CA MET A 45 18.12 -21.58 -28.33
C MET A 45 16.80 -20.87 -28.67
N GLY A 46 16.59 -19.65 -28.16
CA GLY A 46 15.38 -18.85 -28.43
C GLY A 46 14.12 -19.35 -27.71
N GLY A 47 14.25 -20.18 -26.68
CA GLY A 47 13.13 -20.70 -25.89
C GLY A 47 13.29 -22.16 -25.45
N TRP A 48 12.59 -22.55 -24.37
CA TRP A 48 12.68 -23.91 -23.82
C TRP A 48 12.11 -24.97 -24.77
N ASN A 49 10.93 -24.73 -25.34
CA ASN A 49 10.32 -25.64 -26.31
C ASN A 49 11.11 -25.69 -27.63
N ALA A 50 11.70 -24.56 -28.06
CA ALA A 50 12.60 -24.53 -29.21
C ALA A 50 13.84 -25.42 -28.99
N ALA A 51 14.43 -25.34 -27.79
CA ALA A 51 15.55 -26.19 -27.41
C ALA A 51 15.20 -27.67 -27.36
N LYS A 52 14.06 -28.04 -26.75
CA LYS A 52 13.57 -29.44 -26.71
C LYS A 52 13.29 -29.98 -28.12
N LYS A 53 12.64 -29.21 -28.99
CA LYS A 53 12.42 -29.57 -30.39
C LYS A 53 13.74 -29.80 -31.14
N ALA A 54 14.72 -28.89 -30.97
CA ALA A 54 16.04 -29.03 -31.57
C ALA A 54 16.82 -30.26 -31.03
N ALA A 55 16.55 -30.68 -29.79
CA ALA A 55 17.14 -31.87 -29.20
C ALA A 55 16.45 -33.19 -29.63
N GLY A 56 15.30 -33.11 -30.33
CA GLY A 56 14.49 -34.27 -30.70
C GLY A 56 13.55 -34.76 -29.58
N LEU A 57 13.24 -33.90 -28.61
CA LEU A 57 12.44 -34.24 -27.43
C LEU A 57 11.01 -33.71 -27.56
N GLU A 58 10.04 -34.45 -27.02
CA GLU A 58 8.64 -34.04 -27.01
C GLU A 58 8.44 -32.71 -26.29
N THR A 59 7.77 -31.76 -26.92
CA THR A 59 7.45 -30.47 -26.29
C THR A 59 6.06 -30.50 -25.68
N ALA A 60 5.91 -30.01 -24.46
CA ALA A 60 4.60 -29.65 -23.96
C ALA A 60 4.14 -28.37 -24.67
N ALA A 61 3.07 -28.46 -25.47
CA ALA A 61 2.35 -27.26 -25.88
C ALA A 61 1.90 -26.51 -24.62
N SER A 62 1.83 -25.18 -24.68
CA SER A 62 1.22 -24.38 -23.62
C SER A 62 -0.26 -24.78 -23.53
N ARG A 63 -0.57 -25.79 -22.70
CA ARG A 63 -1.94 -26.21 -22.43
C ARG A 63 -2.52 -25.22 -21.44
N GLY A 64 -3.20 -24.21 -21.97
CA GLY A 64 -3.94 -23.25 -21.17
C GLY A 64 -3.93 -21.88 -21.81
N SER A 65 -5.10 -21.24 -21.80
CA SER A 65 -5.16 -19.80 -21.96
C SER A 65 -4.32 -19.17 -20.85
N ARG A 66 -3.46 -18.21 -21.19
CA ARG A 66 -2.84 -17.32 -20.17
C ARG A 66 -3.89 -16.46 -19.47
N VAL A 67 -5.11 -16.45 -20.00
CA VAL A 67 -6.30 -15.87 -19.39
C VAL A 67 -6.90 -16.90 -18.45
N HIS A 68 -6.52 -16.78 -17.18
CA HIS A 68 -7.23 -17.41 -16.08
C HIS A 68 -8.70 -16.93 -16.04
N SER A 69 -9.60 -17.76 -15.53
CA SER A 69 -11.04 -17.50 -15.38
C SER A 69 -11.37 -16.26 -14.54
N LYS A 70 -12.54 -15.65 -14.78
CA LYS A 70 -13.06 -14.57 -13.91
C LYS A 70 -13.24 -15.10 -12.47
N PRO A 71 -12.79 -14.37 -11.43
CA PRO A 71 -13.03 -14.76 -10.04
C PRO A 71 -14.52 -14.68 -9.67
N ASP A 72 -14.94 -15.57 -8.77
CA ASP A 72 -16.27 -15.51 -8.15
C ASP A 72 -16.41 -14.18 -7.37
N GLY A 73 -17.50 -13.45 -7.59
CA GLY A 73 -17.76 -12.15 -6.95
C GLY A 73 -17.42 -10.90 -7.77
N VAL A 74 -16.96 -11.04 -9.02
CA VAL A 74 -16.79 -9.91 -9.95
C VAL A 74 -18.05 -9.74 -10.81
N ASP A 75 -18.72 -8.59 -10.65
CA ASP A 75 -19.96 -8.21 -11.36
C ASP A 75 -19.67 -7.56 -12.73
N ILE A 76 -19.02 -8.32 -13.62
CA ILE A 76 -18.92 -8.01 -15.05
C ILE A 76 -19.20 -9.28 -15.85
N SER A 77 -19.67 -9.15 -17.10
CA SER A 77 -19.89 -10.32 -17.96
C SER A 77 -18.59 -11.03 -18.32
N ASP A 78 -18.67 -12.30 -18.68
CA ASP A 78 -17.51 -13.08 -19.10
C ASP A 78 -16.89 -12.53 -20.40
N ASP A 79 -17.72 -11.99 -21.30
CA ASP A 79 -17.28 -11.31 -22.52
C ASP A 79 -16.49 -10.04 -22.19
N ALA A 80 -17.02 -9.19 -21.30
CA ALA A 80 -16.31 -8.00 -20.82
C ALA A 80 -14.98 -8.38 -20.13
N TRP A 81 -14.96 -9.47 -19.35
CA TRP A 81 -13.74 -10.00 -18.74
C TRP A 81 -12.72 -10.47 -19.78
N ALA A 82 -13.16 -11.10 -20.87
CA ALA A 82 -12.32 -11.57 -21.97
C ALA A 82 -11.70 -10.42 -22.79
N GLU A 83 -12.28 -9.23 -22.74
CA GLU A 83 -11.77 -8.02 -23.40
C GLU A 83 -10.81 -7.21 -22.52
N LEU A 84 -10.86 -7.38 -21.19
CA LEU A 84 -9.94 -6.69 -20.28
C LEU A 84 -8.47 -6.98 -20.58
N SER A 85 -7.63 -5.95 -20.44
CA SER A 85 -6.19 -6.11 -20.47
C SER A 85 -5.70 -7.00 -19.31
N VAL A 86 -4.48 -7.53 -19.44
CA VAL A 86 -3.84 -8.33 -18.38
C VAL A 86 -3.76 -7.55 -17.06
N ASP A 87 -3.47 -6.24 -17.15
CA ASP A 87 -3.36 -5.33 -16.01
C ASP A 87 -4.72 -5.04 -15.35
N GLN A 88 -5.75 -4.80 -16.16
CA GLN A 88 -7.11 -4.61 -15.65
C GLN A 88 -7.63 -5.85 -14.90
N ARG A 89 -7.40 -7.06 -15.44
CA ARG A 89 -7.75 -8.31 -14.75
C ARG A 89 -6.98 -8.50 -13.45
N TRP A 90 -5.72 -8.05 -13.41
CA TRP A 90 -4.92 -8.08 -12.18
C TRP A 90 -5.58 -7.24 -11.09
N HIS A 91 -6.06 -6.03 -11.41
CA HIS A 91 -6.75 -5.16 -10.45
C HIS A 91 -8.02 -5.80 -9.86
N TYR A 92 -8.84 -6.45 -10.68
CA TYR A 92 -10.05 -7.12 -10.19
C TYR A 92 -9.74 -8.26 -9.22
N ARG A 93 -8.68 -9.04 -9.50
CA ARG A 93 -8.28 -10.17 -8.64
C ARG A 93 -7.66 -9.77 -7.33
N HIS A 94 -6.89 -8.70 -7.35
CA HIS A 94 -6.15 -8.27 -6.18
C HIS A 94 -6.91 -7.22 -5.39
N ARG A 95 -8.18 -6.91 -5.73
CA ARG A 95 -8.97 -5.87 -5.05
C ARG A 95 -9.04 -6.08 -3.54
N GLU A 96 -9.36 -7.29 -3.08
CA GLU A 96 -9.43 -7.60 -1.64
C GLU A 96 -8.06 -7.53 -0.97
N GLN A 97 -7.03 -8.15 -1.58
CA GLN A 97 -5.67 -8.11 -1.07
C GLN A 97 -5.11 -6.68 -1.01
N ASN A 98 -5.40 -5.86 -2.01
CA ASN A 98 -5.03 -4.45 -2.09
C ASN A 98 -5.79 -3.63 -1.02
N ALA A 99 -7.06 -3.93 -0.78
CA ALA A 99 -7.84 -3.29 0.28
C ALA A 99 -7.29 -3.61 1.67
N THR A 100 -6.96 -4.88 1.94
CA THR A 100 -6.33 -5.30 3.21
C THR A 100 -4.96 -4.66 3.40
N GLN A 101 -4.13 -4.64 2.36
CA GLN A 101 -2.81 -3.99 2.39
C GLN A 101 -2.93 -2.48 2.64
N SER A 102 -3.91 -1.81 2.03
CA SER A 102 -4.19 -0.38 2.24
C SER A 102 -4.68 -0.09 3.67
N LEU A 103 -5.49 -0.98 4.25
CA LEU A 103 -5.93 -0.86 5.64
C LEU A 103 -4.75 -1.01 6.62
N ASP A 104 -3.91 -2.04 6.44
CA ASP A 104 -2.70 -2.26 7.25
C ASP A 104 -1.73 -1.07 7.14
N ARG A 105 -1.49 -0.58 5.92
CA ARG A 105 -0.64 0.60 5.69
C ARG A 105 -1.16 1.84 6.40
N ARG A 106 -2.46 2.14 6.29
CA ARG A 106 -3.08 3.29 7.00
C ARG A 106 -3.01 3.11 8.52
N ALA A 107 -3.23 1.91 9.04
CA ALA A 107 -3.11 1.62 10.47
C ALA A 107 -1.69 1.87 10.98
N ARG A 108 -0.66 1.42 10.24
CA ARG A 108 0.75 1.66 10.58
C ARG A 108 1.13 3.14 10.54
N LEU A 109 0.63 3.88 9.54
CA LEU A 109 0.85 5.33 9.46
C LEU A 109 0.19 6.05 10.63
N ARG A 110 -1.04 5.68 11.01
CA ARG A 110 -1.74 6.21 12.20
C ARG A 110 -0.96 5.94 13.48
N ALA A 111 -0.50 4.70 13.69
CA ALA A 111 0.30 4.34 14.86
C ALA A 111 1.59 5.18 14.93
N TRP A 112 2.26 5.37 13.80
CA TRP A 112 3.47 6.19 13.72
C TRP A 112 3.21 7.66 14.07
N ILE A 113 2.15 8.29 13.52
CA ILE A 113 1.82 9.68 13.87
C ILE A 113 1.32 9.82 15.32
N HIS A 114 0.68 8.80 15.88
CA HIS A 114 0.27 8.79 17.29
C HIS A 114 1.50 8.79 18.21
N GLY A 115 2.56 8.08 17.85
CA GLY A 115 3.85 8.17 18.55
C GLY A 115 4.37 9.61 18.58
N ILE A 116 4.42 10.27 17.42
CA ILE A 116 4.86 11.67 17.32
C ILE A 116 3.99 12.61 18.16
N LYS A 117 2.67 12.45 18.13
CA LYS A 117 1.73 13.26 18.94
C LYS A 117 2.02 13.09 20.43
N ARG A 118 2.15 11.84 20.89
CA ARG A 118 2.43 11.51 22.29
C ARG A 118 3.77 12.09 22.76
N ASP A 119 4.82 11.94 21.94
CA ASP A 119 6.17 12.41 22.29
C ASP A 119 6.24 13.93 22.39
N ARG A 120 5.44 14.66 21.61
CA ARG A 120 5.41 16.13 21.62
C ARG A 120 4.46 16.71 22.65
N GLY A 121 3.32 16.07 22.89
CA GLY A 121 2.24 16.63 23.69
C GLY A 121 1.64 17.90 23.08
N CYS A 122 0.63 18.45 23.74
CA CYS A 122 0.08 19.76 23.38
C CYS A 122 1.11 20.87 23.70
N LEU A 123 1.34 21.78 22.76
CA LEU A 123 2.22 22.93 22.98
C LEU A 123 1.68 23.92 24.03
N ARG A 124 0.36 23.92 24.29
CA ARG A 124 -0.33 24.92 25.12
C ARG A 124 -0.81 24.40 26.47
N CYS A 125 -0.84 23.08 26.68
CA CYS A 125 -1.29 22.48 27.94
C CYS A 125 -0.65 21.11 28.17
N SER A 126 -0.93 20.47 29.31
CA SER A 126 -0.34 19.18 29.69
C SER A 126 -0.96 17.95 29.01
N GLU A 127 -1.84 18.13 28.01
CA GLU A 127 -2.44 17.01 27.29
C GLU A 127 -1.39 16.24 26.48
N THR A 128 -1.40 14.92 26.60
CA THR A 128 -0.44 14.01 25.94
C THR A 128 -1.11 12.83 25.25
N ASP A 129 -2.42 12.63 25.44
CA ASP A 129 -3.16 11.58 24.76
C ASP A 129 -3.25 11.89 23.25
N PRO A 130 -2.61 11.07 22.38
CA PRO A 130 -2.63 11.30 20.94
C PRO A 130 -4.02 11.30 20.31
N ALA A 131 -5.04 10.73 20.97
CA ALA A 131 -6.44 10.81 20.51
C ALA A 131 -7.02 12.22 20.64
N CYS A 132 -6.52 13.02 21.59
CA CYS A 132 -6.95 14.39 21.84
C CYS A 132 -6.11 15.44 21.10
N LEU A 133 -4.99 15.04 20.50
CA LEU A 133 -4.01 15.92 19.88
C LEU A 133 -4.18 15.99 18.36
N ASP A 134 -3.90 17.15 17.77
CA ASP A 134 -3.96 17.45 16.34
C ASP A 134 -2.71 18.20 15.86
N PHE A 135 -2.41 18.08 14.57
CA PHE A 135 -1.34 18.86 13.92
C PHE A 135 -1.89 20.19 13.44
N HIS A 136 -1.47 21.27 14.11
CA HIS A 136 -1.81 22.64 13.79
C HIS A 136 -0.72 23.26 12.91
N HIS A 137 -1.08 23.75 11.72
CA HIS A 137 -0.14 24.50 10.88
C HIS A 137 0.12 25.88 11.49
N ARG A 138 1.39 26.28 11.57
CA ARG A 138 1.76 27.62 12.05
C ARG A 138 1.30 28.72 11.10
N ASP A 139 1.02 29.89 11.65
CA ASP A 139 0.59 31.06 10.88
C ASP A 139 1.56 31.43 9.76
N GLY A 140 1.01 31.80 8.60
CA GLY A 140 1.78 32.15 7.40
C GLY A 140 2.44 30.96 6.69
N VAL A 141 2.25 29.73 7.18
CA VAL A 141 2.77 28.52 6.51
C VAL A 141 1.70 27.89 5.63
N GLU A 142 1.91 27.90 4.31
CA GLU A 142 1.04 27.15 3.40
C GLU A 142 1.22 25.64 3.58
N LYS A 143 0.10 24.98 3.91
CA LYS A 143 -0.01 23.53 3.96
C LYS A 143 -0.16 22.97 2.55
N THR A 144 0.50 21.85 2.27
CA THR A 144 0.17 21.08 1.05
C THR A 144 -1.14 20.33 1.24
N ALA A 145 -1.34 19.73 2.41
CA ALA A 145 -2.58 19.11 2.86
C ALA A 145 -2.52 18.88 4.38
N SER A 146 -3.66 18.60 5.02
CA SER A 146 -3.60 18.20 6.43
C SER A 146 -2.83 16.88 6.60
N VAL A 147 -2.13 16.70 7.72
CA VAL A 147 -1.43 15.44 8.02
C VAL A 147 -2.40 14.25 7.98
N SER A 148 -3.63 14.43 8.48
CA SER A 148 -4.70 13.43 8.40
C SER A 148 -5.06 13.05 6.96
N THR A 149 -5.16 14.04 6.07
CA THR A 149 -5.38 13.81 4.63
C THR A 149 -4.24 13.03 3.99
N LEU A 150 -2.98 13.37 4.33
CA LEU A 150 -1.82 12.66 3.79
C LEU A 150 -1.77 11.18 4.24
N VAL A 151 -2.19 10.89 5.46
CA VAL A 151 -2.33 9.51 5.97
C VAL A 151 -3.45 8.75 5.28
N SER A 152 -4.62 9.38 5.12
CA SER A 152 -5.76 8.77 4.41
C SER A 152 -5.45 8.47 2.95
N ASN A 153 -4.65 9.33 2.30
CA ASN A 153 -4.19 9.16 0.92
C ASN A 153 -2.89 8.34 0.82
N GLU A 154 -2.47 7.68 1.91
CA GLU A 154 -1.33 6.75 1.97
C GLU A 154 -0.01 7.33 1.41
N ARG A 155 0.20 8.64 1.58
CA ARG A 155 1.41 9.32 1.09
C ARG A 155 2.67 8.75 1.76
N SER A 156 3.82 8.97 1.13
CA SER A 156 5.09 8.47 1.66
C SER A 156 5.38 9.06 3.05
N ARG A 157 6.09 8.29 3.88
CA ARG A 157 6.49 8.74 5.22
C ARG A 157 7.29 10.04 5.18
N ASP A 158 8.09 10.26 4.15
CA ASP A 158 8.86 11.50 3.99
C ASP A 158 7.99 12.71 3.67
N ALA A 159 6.97 12.54 2.81
CA ALA A 159 6.00 13.62 2.53
C ALA A 159 5.22 13.99 3.80
N ILE A 160 4.77 13.00 4.57
CA ILE A 160 4.08 13.22 5.84
C ILE A 160 5.02 13.91 6.85
N ARG A 161 6.28 13.46 6.95
CA ARG A 161 7.29 14.06 7.83
C ARG A 161 7.58 15.51 7.47
N ALA A 162 7.67 15.83 6.18
CA ALA A 162 7.88 17.20 5.71
C ALA A 162 6.74 18.12 6.14
N GLU A 163 5.49 17.64 6.06
CA GLU A 163 4.32 18.38 6.53
C GLU A 163 4.32 18.55 8.06
N ILE A 164 4.60 17.48 8.81
CA ILE A 164 4.65 17.51 10.29
C ILE A 164 5.68 18.51 10.82
N ARG A 165 6.78 18.77 10.09
CA ARG A 165 7.78 19.80 10.48
C ARG A 165 7.20 21.21 10.47
N ARG A 166 6.15 21.44 9.69
CA ARG A 166 5.43 22.72 9.58
C ARG A 166 4.33 22.89 10.63
N CYS A 167 4.07 21.84 11.40
CA CYS A 167 2.98 21.81 12.37
C CYS A 167 3.51 21.85 13.82
N ASP A 168 2.74 22.50 14.67
CA ASP A 168 2.76 22.31 16.12
C ASP A 168 1.71 21.27 16.50
N VAL A 169 1.88 20.64 17.67
CA VAL A 169 0.88 19.69 18.18
C VAL A 169 0.04 20.39 19.22
N LEU A 170 -1.28 20.42 19.04
CA LEU A 170 -2.23 21.05 19.95
C LEU A 170 -3.35 20.08 20.30
N CYS A 171 -3.86 20.12 21.52
CA CYS A 171 -5.09 19.40 21.83
C CYS A 171 -6.29 20.07 21.14
N ALA A 172 -7.36 19.31 20.90
CA ALA A 172 -8.55 19.79 20.18
C ALA A 172 -9.13 21.09 20.76
N ASN A 173 -9.04 21.29 22.07
CA ASN A 173 -9.50 22.50 22.74
C ASN A 173 -8.57 23.69 22.48
N CYS A 174 -7.26 23.52 22.65
CA CYS A 174 -6.28 24.58 22.35
C CYS A 174 -6.26 24.92 20.86
N HIS A 175 -6.36 23.91 19.98
CA HIS A 175 -6.47 24.10 18.54
C HIS A 175 -7.69 24.96 18.16
N ARG A 176 -8.85 24.69 18.77
CA ARG A 176 -10.05 25.52 18.57
C ARG A 176 -9.86 26.95 19.05
N LYS A 177 -9.11 27.18 20.14
CA LYS A 177 -8.81 28.53 20.64
C LYS A 177 -7.89 29.30 19.69
N GLU A 178 -6.91 28.65 19.07
CA GLU A 178 -6.04 29.29 18.06
C GLU A 178 -6.83 29.72 16.81
N HIS A 179 -7.80 28.89 16.37
CA HIS A 179 -8.68 29.25 15.25
C HIS A 179 -9.84 30.17 15.64
N ALA A 180 -10.05 30.41 16.94
CA ALA A 180 -11.15 31.24 17.39
C ALA A 180 -10.83 32.70 17.12
N ASP A 181 -11.46 33.27 16.10
CA ASP A 181 -11.66 34.71 16.00
C ASP A 181 -12.74 35.08 17.03
N TYR A 182 -12.31 35.40 18.27
CA TYR A 182 -13.22 35.77 19.34
C TYR A 182 -13.95 37.06 18.96
N ARG A 183 -15.14 36.90 18.35
CA ARG A 183 -16.04 38.00 17.96
C ARG A 183 -16.41 38.92 19.13
N PHE A 184 -16.29 38.46 20.38
CA PHE A 184 -16.55 39.24 21.59
C PHE A 184 -15.64 40.46 21.72
N GLU A 185 -14.33 40.34 21.47
CA GLU A 185 -13.41 41.49 21.48
C GLU A 185 -13.74 42.48 20.35
N ARG A 186 -14.09 41.96 19.16
CA ARG A 186 -14.51 42.79 18.02
C ARG A 186 -15.83 43.53 18.24
N LEU A 187 -16.68 43.04 19.14
CA LEU A 187 -17.96 43.64 19.51
C LEU A 187 -17.91 44.39 20.85
N GLY A 188 -16.75 44.40 21.54
CA GLY A 188 -16.60 45.02 22.86
C GLY A 188 -17.50 44.41 23.95
N LEU A 189 -17.84 43.14 23.84
CA LEU A 189 -18.72 42.45 24.79
C LEU A 189 -17.91 41.66 25.82
N GLU A 190 -17.96 42.10 27.07
CA GLU A 190 -17.34 41.40 28.20
C GLU A 190 -18.10 40.10 28.52
N PRO A 191 -17.46 38.92 28.50
CA PRO A 191 -18.13 37.64 28.78
C PRO A 191 -18.83 37.57 30.13
N SER A 192 -18.31 38.31 31.12
CA SER A 192 -18.89 38.42 32.47
C SER A 192 -20.24 39.16 32.49
N ALA A 193 -20.42 40.17 31.61
CA ALA A 193 -21.68 40.91 31.50
C ALA A 193 -22.79 40.06 30.88
N VAL A 194 -22.46 39.23 29.88
CA VAL A 194 -23.40 38.30 29.24
C VAL A 194 -23.87 37.23 30.23
N VAL A 195 -22.96 36.65 31.03
CA VAL A 195 -23.33 35.66 32.05
C VAL A 195 -24.23 36.26 33.14
N ALA A 196 -24.06 37.56 33.46
CA ALA A 196 -24.93 38.25 34.40
C ALA A 196 -26.34 38.50 33.83
N GLU A 197 -26.48 38.75 32.53
CA GLU A 197 -27.75 38.97 31.85
C GLU A 197 -28.59 37.69 31.74
N PHE A 198 -27.97 36.56 31.37
CA PHE A 198 -28.69 35.31 31.09
C PHE A 198 -28.70 34.30 32.25
N GLY A 199 -28.00 34.60 33.35
CA GLY A 199 -27.89 33.71 34.51
C GLY A 199 -26.98 32.49 34.28
N ARG A 200 -26.59 31.80 35.36
CA ARG A 200 -25.84 30.53 35.29
C ARG A 200 -26.81 29.36 35.21
N VAL A 201 -26.56 28.43 34.29
CA VAL A 201 -27.26 27.13 34.28
C VAL A 201 -26.55 26.19 35.26
N SER A 202 -27.30 25.59 36.19
CA SER A 202 -26.78 24.58 37.12
C SER A 202 -26.32 23.35 36.35
N ASN A 203 -25.14 22.82 36.70
CA ASN A 203 -24.60 21.59 36.11
C ASN A 203 -25.05 20.38 36.95
N GLU A 204 -26.36 20.23 37.15
CA GLU A 204 -26.94 19.09 37.85
C GLU A 204 -26.82 17.86 36.95
N ARG A 205 -26.18 16.79 37.44
CA ARG A 205 -26.15 15.51 36.76
C ARG A 205 -27.59 15.02 36.66
N ILE A 206 -28.04 14.77 35.44
CA ILE A 206 -29.28 14.01 35.23
C ILE A 206 -28.92 12.56 35.56
N ASP A 207 -29.25 12.14 36.78
CA ASP A 207 -29.19 10.74 37.16
C ASP A 207 -30.24 10.00 36.33
N ALA A 208 -29.79 9.04 35.52
CA ALA A 208 -30.67 8.20 34.72
C ALA A 208 -31.16 7.03 35.59
N ASP A 209 -32.47 7.01 35.86
CA ASP A 209 -33.18 5.86 36.46
C ASP A 209 -33.21 4.64 35.51
#